data_AF-A0A9E4GAB3-F1
#
_entry.id   AF-A0A9E4GAB3-F1
#
_cell.length_a   1.000
_cell.length_b   1.000
_cell.length_c   1.000
_cell.angle_alpha   90.00
_cell.angle_beta   90.00
_cell.angle_gamma   90.00
#
_symmetry.space_group_name_H-M   'P 1'
#
loop_
_entity.id
_entity.type
_entity.pdbx_description
1 polymer ?
#
loop_
_entity_poly.entity_id
_entity_poly.type
_entity_poly.pdbx_seq_one_letter_code
_entity_poly.pdbx_strand_id
1 'polypeptide(L)' 'MCDSEARIGVDVGATFTDIVYHDAEAERTLIHKVLTTPGDLSIGVMRDLFPSFRRRPL' A
#
# COMPACT_ATOMS: atom_id res chain seq x y z
N MET A 1 4.73 25.00 3.88
CA MET A 1 4.88 23.60 3.46
C MET A 1 3.70 22.87 4.05
N CYS A 2 2.73 22.46 3.22
CA CYS A 2 1.75 21.48 3.70
C CYS A 2 2.48 20.13 3.67
N ASP A 3 2.64 19.51 4.82
CA ASP A 3 3.05 18.12 4.88
C ASP A 3 1.91 17.29 4.29
N SER A 4 2.11 16.72 3.11
CA SER A 4 1.13 15.84 2.49
C SER A 4 0.97 14.59 3.36
N GLU A 5 -0.15 14.52 4.10
CA GLU A 5 -0.43 13.38 4.97
C GLU A 5 -1.04 12.24 4.14
N ALA A 6 -0.17 11.33 3.67
CA ALA A 6 -0.60 10.06 3.11
C ALA A 6 -0.67 8.99 4.21
N ARG A 7 -1.75 8.21 4.21
CA ARG A 7 -1.98 7.13 5.17
C ARG A 7 -1.92 5.79 4.47
N ILE A 8 -1.38 4.79 5.16
CA ILE A 8 -1.40 3.40 4.69
C ILE A 8 -2.03 2.49 5.74
N GLY A 9 -2.98 1.67 5.31
CA GLY A 9 -3.56 0.59 6.07
C GLY A 9 -3.07 -0.74 5.54
N VAL A 10 -2.73 -1.66 6.45
CA VAL A 10 -2.29 -3.02 6.11
C VAL A 10 -3.07 -3.99 6.98
N ASP A 11 -3.72 -4.97 6.34
CA ASP A 11 -4.40 -6.09 7.01
C ASP A 11 -3.79 -7.41 6.51
N VAL A 12 -3.16 -8.15 7.43
CA VAL A 12 -2.44 -9.38 7.10
C VAL A 12 -3.32 -10.58 7.45
N GLY A 13 -3.85 -11.25 6.43
CA GLY A 13 -4.52 -12.54 6.55
C GLY A 13 -3.59 -13.72 6.30
N ALA A 14 -4.15 -14.93 6.41
CA ALA A 14 -3.40 -16.17 6.17
C ALA A 14 -3.02 -16.35 4.68
N THR A 15 -3.97 -16.12 3.77
CA THR A 15 -3.77 -16.29 2.32
C THR A 15 -3.37 -14.99 1.64
N PHE A 16 -4.00 -13.89 2.04
CA PHE A 16 -3.82 -12.59 1.41
C PHE A 16 -3.51 -11.51 2.44
N THR A 17 -2.74 -10.52 2.00
CA THR A 17 -2.51 -9.25 2.68
C THR A 17 -3.17 -8.15 1.87
N ASP A 18 -4.03 -7.36 2.52
CA ASP A 18 -4.70 -6.21 1.95
C ASP A 18 -3.95 -4.93 2.30
N ILE A 19 -3.72 -4.08 1.30
CA ILE A 19 -2.98 -2.83 1.42
C ILE A 19 -3.85 -1.70 0.87
N VAL A 20 -4.08 -0.68 1.69
CA VAL A 20 -4.86 0.50 1.34
C VAL A 20 -3.97 1.73 1.48
N TYR A 21 -3.77 2.46 0.38
CA TYR A 21 -3.13 3.76 0.39
C TYR A 21 -4.19 4.85 0.21
N HIS A 22 -4.15 5.86 1.06
CA HIS A 22 -5.03 7.02 0.96
C HIS A 22 -4.23 8.31 1.07
N ASP A 23 -4.33 9.14 0.04
CA ASP A 23 -3.73 10.47 -0.06
C ASP A 23 -4.85 11.48 -0.26
N ALA A 24 -5.13 12.25 0.79
CA ALA A 24 -6.23 13.20 0.81
C ALA A 24 -5.91 14.43 -0.07
N GLU A 25 -4.65 14.84 -0.16
CA GLU A 25 -4.27 16.00 -0.98
C GLU A 25 -4.30 15.68 -2.47
N ALA A 26 -3.89 14.47 -2.84
CA ALA A 26 -3.95 14.01 -4.23
C ALA A 26 -5.30 13.39 -4.62
N GLU A 27 -6.28 13.37 -3.71
CA GLU A 27 -7.58 12.70 -3.85
C GLU A 27 -7.45 11.25 -4.39
N ARG A 28 -6.40 10.55 -3.95
CA ARG A 28 -6.02 9.24 -4.51
C ARG A 28 -6.18 8.15 -3.46
N THR A 29 -6.91 7.10 -3.82
CA THR A 29 -6.99 5.86 -3.04
C THR A 29 -6.58 4.67 -3.90
N LEU A 30 -5.69 3.82 -3.39
CA LEU A 30 -5.29 2.57 -4.03
C LEU A 30 -5.56 1.41 -3.09
N ILE A 31 -6.07 0.31 -3.63
CA ILE A 31 -6.37 -0.92 -2.89
C ILE A 31 -5.72 -2.07 -3.60
N HIS A 32 -4.84 -2.77 -2.91
CA HIS A 32 -4.04 -3.86 -3.44
C HIS A 32 -4.21 -5.09 -2.56
N LYS A 33 -4.35 -6.26 -3.20
CA LYS A 33 -4.44 -7.56 -2.54
C LYS A 33 -3.31 -8.43 -3.06
N VAL A 34 -2.45 -8.88 -2.17
CA VAL A 34 -1.29 -9.71 -2.50
C VAL A 34 -1.31 -10.99 -1.69
N LEU A 35 -0.62 -12.03 -2.16
CA LEU A 35 -0.42 -13.23 -1.35
C LEU A 35 0.38 -12.89 -0.10
N THR A 36 -0.07 -13.38 1.04
CA THR A 36 0.73 -13.37 2.28
C THR A 36 1.99 -14.19 2.04
N THR A 37 3.10 -13.80 2.66
CA THR A 37 4.36 -14.55 2.63
C THR A 37 4.60 -15.14 4.03
N PRO A 38 4.14 -16.38 4.30
CA PRO A 38 4.32 -17.01 5.59
C PRO A 38 5.81 -17.29 5.81
N GLY A 39 6.40 -16.69 6.84
CA GLY A 39 7.83 -16.73 7.11
C GLY A 39 8.46 -15.33 7.15
N ASP A 40 7.92 -14.38 6.38
CA ASP A 40 8.26 -12.97 6.49
C ASP A 40 7.12 -12.09 5.92
N LEU A 41 6.35 -11.51 6.82
CA LEU A 41 5.19 -10.68 6.47
C LEU A 41 5.61 -9.37 5.78
N SER A 42 6.83 -8.89 6.01
CA SER A 42 7.32 -7.65 5.41
C SER A 42 7.47 -7.77 3.90
N ILE A 43 7.79 -8.97 3.39
CA ILE A 43 7.93 -9.22 1.95
C ILE A 43 6.61 -8.98 1.22
N GLY A 44 5.49 -9.45 1.76
CA GLY A 44 4.17 -9.25 1.18
C GLY A 44 3.85 -7.76 1.03
N VAL A 45 4.10 -6.99 2.09
CA VAL A 45 3.85 -5.54 2.16
C VAL A 45 4.77 -4.75 1.22
N MET A 46 6.08 -5.00 1.29
CA MET A 46 7.10 -4.23 0.56
C MET A 46 7.09 -4.47 -0.94
N ARG A 47 6.74 -5.70 -1.38
CA ARG A 47 6.65 -6.05 -2.80
C ARG A 47 5.58 -5.23 -3.52
N ASP A 48 4.55 -4.79 -2.80
CA ASP A 48 3.46 -4.01 -3.36
C ASP A 48 3.67 -2.49 -3.23
N LEU A 49 4.26 -2.04 -2.12
CA LEU A 49 4.54 -0.63 -1.86
C LEU A 49 5.51 -0.01 -2.88
N PHE A 50 6.58 -0.69 -3.26
CA PHE A 50 7.60 -0.12 -4.16
C PHE A 50 7.08 0.23 -5.57
N PRO A 51 6.34 -0.65 -6.26
CA PRO A 51 5.82 -0.36 -7.61
C PRO A 51 4.68 0.67 -7.62
N SER A 52 3.84 0.68 -6.60
CA SER A 52 2.55 1.38 -6.58
C SER A 52 2.67 2.89 -6.32
N PHE A 53 3.77 3.30 -5.68
CA PHE A 53 4.08 4.68 -5.37
C PHE A 53 4.69 5.48 -6.53
N ARG A 54 4.86 4.85 -7.69
CA ARG A 54 5.34 5.57 -8.87
C ARG A 54 4.23 6.52 -9.33
N ARG A 55 4.41 7.83 -9.08
CA ARG A 55 3.56 8.91 -9.60
C ARG A 55 3.35 8.66 -11.11
N ARG A 56 2.15 8.25 -11.51
CA ARG A 56 1.72 8.38 -12.90
C ARG A 56 1.23 9.82 -13.05
N PRO A 57 1.96 10.69 -13.77
CA PRO A 57 1.35 11.93 -14.22
C PRO A 57 0.16 11.57 -15.12
N LEU A 58 -0.97 12.25 -14.92
CA LEU A 58 -2.09 12.23 -15.85
C LEU A 58 -1.65 12.73 -17.22
#